data_AF-A0A0S9M454-F1
#
_entry.id   AF-A0A0S9M454-F1
#
_cell.length_a   1.000
_cell.length_b   1.000
_cell.length_c   1.000
_cell.angle_alpha   90.00
_cell.angle_beta   90.00
_cell.angle_gamma   90.00
#
_symmetry.space_group_name_H-M   'P 1'
#
loop_
_entity.id
_entity.type
_entity.pdbx_description
1 polymer ?
#
loop_
_entity_poly.entity_id
_entity_poly.type
_entity_poly.pdbx_seq_one_letter_code
_entity_poly.pdbx_strand_id
1 'polypeptide(L)'
;MNAVLLAGCAVLASLLPLAAWAHAVPTRAWGDAAMGPYAAWAIALASLVLQAVAAGHALGSAGGMALVASAWMGLGWLLVLAMNQWPAPTRRVALALGLGGLAGCGLGLAAALP
;
A
#
# COMPACT_ATOMS: atom_id res chain seq x y z
N MET A 1 12.79 1.08 -15.15
CA MET A 1 11.35 0.69 -15.17
C MET A 1 10.55 1.82 -15.80
N ASN A 2 9.51 1.55 -16.59
CA ASN A 2 8.68 2.63 -17.17
C ASN A 2 7.79 3.28 -16.09
N ALA A 3 7.46 4.56 -16.25
CA ALA A 3 6.67 5.39 -15.34
C ALA A 3 5.31 4.75 -14.97
N VAL A 4 4.61 4.15 -15.95
CA VAL A 4 3.31 3.48 -15.71
C VAL A 4 3.44 2.31 -14.73
N LEU A 5 4.49 1.50 -14.87
CA LEU A 5 4.74 0.37 -13.98
C LEU A 5 5.12 0.87 -12.58
N LEU A 6 5.97 1.89 -12.48
CA LEU A 6 6.35 2.50 -11.21
C LEU A 6 5.13 3.09 -10.48
N ALA A 7 4.25 3.77 -11.21
CA ALA A 7 2.99 4.29 -10.68
C ALA A 7 2.05 3.17 -10.21
N GLY A 8 1.93 2.08 -10.98
CA GLY A 8 1.17 0.89 -10.58
C GLY A 8 1.72 0.23 -9.31
N CYS A 9 3.05 0.11 -9.18
CA CYS A 9 3.69 -0.37 -7.97
C CYS A 9 3.39 0.54 -6.76
N ALA A 10 3.42 1.87 -6.95
CA ALA A 10 3.07 2.83 -5.89
C ALA A 10 1.61 2.68 -5.45
N VAL A 11 0.68 2.43 -6.38
CA VAL A 11 -0.72 2.12 -6.06
C VAL A 11 -0.82 0.84 -5.23
N LEU A 12 -0.22 -0.26 -5.70
CA LEU A 12 -0.27 -1.55 -4.99
C LEU A 12 0.37 -1.49 -3.61
N ALA A 13 1.44 -0.70 -3.45
CA ALA A 13 2.13 -0.51 -2.18
C ALA A 13 1.22 0.02 -1.06
N SER A 14 0.10 0.67 -1.37
CA SER A 14 -0.89 1.12 -0.37
C SER A 14 -1.61 -0.03 0.34
N LEU A 15 -1.65 -1.23 -0.26
CA LEU A 15 -2.30 -2.40 0.35
C LEU A 15 -1.57 -2.90 1.60
N LEU A 16 -0.24 -2.76 1.67
CA LEU A 16 0.51 -3.20 2.84
C LEU A 16 0.09 -2.45 4.11
N PRO A 17 0.15 -1.10 4.18
CA PRO A 17 -0.25 -0.39 5.39
C PRO A 17 -1.75 -0.51 5.68
N LEU A 18 -2.61 -0.63 4.67
CA LEU A 18 -4.03 -0.90 4.88
C LEU A 18 -4.26 -2.26 5.55
N ALA A 19 -3.57 -3.31 5.09
CA ALA A 19 -3.63 -4.63 5.71
C ALA A 19 -2.98 -4.65 7.11
N ALA A 20 -1.86 -3.93 7.30
CA ALA A 20 -1.20 -3.80 8.61
C ALA A 20 -2.10 -3.08 9.62
N TRP A 21 -2.81 -2.03 9.20
CA TRP A 21 -3.75 -1.32 10.06
C TRP A 21 -4.92 -2.21 10.45
N ALA A 22 -5.48 -2.97 9.50
CA ALA A 22 -6.53 -3.93 9.80
C ALA A 22 -6.05 -5.09 10.72
N HIS A 23 -4.73 -5.35 10.82
CA HIS A 23 -4.15 -6.23 11.84
C HIS A 23 -3.97 -5.59 13.22
N ALA A 24 -3.91 -4.27 13.28
CA ALA A 24 -3.70 -3.54 14.52
C ALA A 24 -4.99 -3.21 15.27
N VAL A 25 -6.15 -3.50 14.67
CA VAL A 25 -7.47 -3.20 15.25
C VAL A 25 -8.32 -4.46 15.27
N PRO A 26 -9.01 -4.74 16.39
CA PRO A 26 -9.94 -5.86 16.46
C PRO A 26 -11.09 -5.60 15.49
N THR A 27 -11.35 -6.55 14.59
CA THR A 27 -12.48 -6.47 13.66
C THR A 27 -13.23 -7.78 13.65
N ARG A 28 -14.56 -7.74 13.44
CA ARG A 28 -15.38 -8.96 13.33
C ARG A 28 -14.84 -9.92 12.27
N ALA A 29 -14.26 -9.39 11.19
CA ALA A 29 -13.75 -10.17 10.07
C ALA A 29 -12.46 -10.92 10.39
N TRP A 30 -11.55 -10.34 11.19
CA TRP A 30 -10.20 -10.89 11.43
C TRP A 30 -9.94 -11.30 12.89
N GLY A 31 -10.88 -11.04 13.80
CA GLY A 31 -10.74 -11.34 15.21
C GLY A 31 -9.89 -10.31 15.95
N ASP A 32 -9.14 -10.77 16.93
CA ASP A 32 -8.30 -9.92 17.78
C ASP A 32 -7.13 -9.31 17.01
N ALA A 33 -6.66 -8.16 17.51
CA ALA A 33 -5.49 -7.49 16.97
C ALA A 33 -4.24 -8.38 17.14
N ALA A 34 -3.52 -8.59 16.05
CA ALA A 34 -2.28 -9.37 16.01
C ALA A 34 -1.04 -8.48 15.89
N MET A 35 -1.23 -7.16 15.80
CA MET A 35 -0.18 -6.15 15.64
C MET A 35 -0.45 -4.96 16.56
N GLY A 36 0.61 -4.31 17.05
CA GLY A 36 0.47 -3.06 17.79
C GLY A 36 0.20 -1.86 16.86
N PRO A 37 -0.55 -0.83 17.32
CA PRO A 37 -0.88 0.34 16.50
C PRO A 37 0.35 1.14 16.06
N TYR A 38 1.41 1.19 16.88
CA TYR A 38 2.66 1.86 16.52
C TYR A 38 3.38 1.19 15.34
N ALA A 39 3.36 -0.15 15.27
CA ALA A 39 3.96 -0.88 14.16
C ALA A 39 3.19 -0.62 12.85
N ALA A 40 1.85 -0.60 12.90
CA ALA A 40 1.03 -0.26 11.75
C ALA A 40 1.27 1.17 11.26
N TRP A 41 1.41 2.13 12.19
CA TRP A 41 1.78 3.51 11.85
C TRP A 41 3.17 3.61 11.21
N ALA A 42 4.16 2.89 11.74
CA ALA A 42 5.50 2.87 11.14
C ALA A 42 5.47 2.33 9.70
N ILE A 43 4.72 1.26 9.45
CA ILE A 43 4.53 0.70 8.11
C ILE A 43 3.81 1.69 7.19
N ALA A 44 2.77 2.38 7.69
CA ALA A 44 2.04 3.40 6.94
C ALA A 44 2.92 4.56 6.52
N LEU A 45 3.70 5.12 7.45
CA LEU A 45 4.60 6.24 7.16
C LEU A 45 5.70 5.84 6.18
N ALA A 46 6.36 4.70 6.40
CA ALA A 46 7.41 4.21 5.50
C ALA A 46 6.88 3.95 4.08
N SER A 47 5.70 3.33 3.98
CA SER A 47 5.05 3.06 2.70
C SER A 47 4.65 4.35 1.98
N LEU A 48 4.12 5.33 2.70
CA LEU A 48 3.66 6.60 2.15
C LEU A 48 4.83 7.43 1.60
N VAL A 49 5.96 7.48 2.33
CA VAL A 49 7.19 8.13 1.84
C VAL A 49 7.66 7.47 0.54
N LEU A 50 7.78 6.15 0.51
CA LEU A 50 8.24 5.44 -0.68
C LEU A 50 7.30 5.62 -1.87
N GLN A 51 5.99 5.57 -1.63
CA GLN A 51 4.96 5.80 -2.65
C GLN A 51 5.01 7.22 -3.21
N ALA A 52 5.13 8.23 -2.36
CA ALA A 52 5.18 9.62 -2.78
C ALA A 52 6.42 9.91 -3.64
N VAL A 53 7.58 9.36 -3.26
CA VAL A 53 8.82 9.49 -4.04
C VAL A 53 8.70 8.76 -5.38
N ALA A 54 8.25 7.50 -5.38
CA ALA A 54 8.07 6.70 -6.58
C ALA A 54 7.05 7.32 -7.57
N ALA A 55 5.87 7.70 -7.07
CA ALA A 55 4.83 8.31 -7.88
C ALA A 55 5.22 9.71 -8.36
N GLY A 56 5.94 10.48 -7.52
CA GLY A 56 6.50 11.77 -7.89
C GLY A 56 7.52 11.68 -9.03
N HIS A 57 8.40 10.68 -8.99
CA HIS A 57 9.32 10.39 -10.10
C HIS A 57 8.58 9.96 -11.39
N ALA A 58 7.45 9.25 -11.28
CA ALA A 58 6.70 8.76 -12.42
C ALA A 58 5.80 9.82 -13.09
N LEU A 59 5.14 10.67 -12.30
CA LEU A 59 4.04 11.54 -12.75
C LEU A 59 4.23 13.03 -12.39
N GLY A 60 5.36 13.40 -11.78
CA GLY A 60 5.55 14.69 -11.15
C GLY A 60 4.87 14.79 -9.78
N SER A 61 5.20 15.83 -9.01
CA SER A 61 4.77 15.97 -7.61
C SER A 61 3.25 16.02 -7.43
N ALA A 62 2.54 16.86 -8.19
CA ALA A 62 1.10 16.99 -8.10
C ALA A 62 0.36 15.71 -8.52
N GLY A 63 0.76 15.11 -9.66
CA GLY A 63 0.17 13.86 -10.15
C GLY A 63 0.46 12.68 -9.22
N GLY A 64 1.68 12.60 -8.69
CA GLY A 64 2.07 11.57 -7.73
C GLY A 64 1.27 11.63 -6.43
N MET A 65 1.09 12.82 -5.84
CA MET A 65 0.30 12.97 -4.61
C MET A 65 -1.18 12.65 -4.83
N ALA A 66 -1.76 13.10 -5.95
CA ALA A 66 -3.14 12.76 -6.31
C ALA A 66 -3.33 11.25 -6.50
N LEU A 67 -2.37 10.58 -7.15
CA LEU A 67 -2.38 9.13 -7.30
C LEU A 67 -2.32 8.41 -5.96
N VAL A 68 -1.39 8.78 -5.08
CA VAL A 68 -1.25 8.16 -3.77
C VAL A 68 -2.53 8.35 -2.94
N ALA A 69 -3.08 9.57 -2.87
CA ALA A 69 -4.31 9.83 -2.15
C ALA A 69 -5.49 8.99 -2.69
N SER A 70 -5.67 8.97 -4.02
CA SER A 70 -6.74 8.19 -4.65
C SER A 70 -6.56 6.68 -4.47
N ALA A 71 -5.32 6.16 -4.49
CA ALA A 71 -5.01 4.76 -4.25
C ALA A 71 -5.41 4.33 -2.84
N TRP A 72 -5.04 5.11 -1.81
CA TRP A 72 -5.39 4.82 -0.43
C TRP A 72 -6.90 4.81 -0.21
N MET A 73 -7.64 5.75 -0.81
CA MET A 73 -9.11 5.78 -0.71
C MET A 73 -9.75 4.61 -1.47
N GLY A 74 -9.39 4.41 -2.74
CA GLY A 74 -9.98 3.40 -3.60
C GLY A 74 -9.68 1.98 -3.15
N LEU A 75 -8.40 1.67 -2.88
CA LEU A 75 -8.00 0.36 -2.39
C LEU A 75 -8.40 0.14 -0.93
N GLY A 76 -8.43 1.19 -0.10
CA GLY A 76 -8.99 1.09 1.25
C GLY A 76 -10.46 0.66 1.23
N TRP A 77 -11.27 1.31 0.40
CA TRP A 77 -12.67 0.94 0.20
C TRP A 77 -12.83 -0.50 -0.33
N LEU A 78 -12.11 -0.85 -1.39
CA LEU A 78 -12.16 -2.19 -1.97
C LEU A 78 -11.70 -3.27 -0.99
N LEU A 79 -10.68 -2.99 -0.18
CA LEU A 79 -10.18 -3.90 0.83
C LEU A 79 -11.27 -4.16 1.89
N VAL A 80 -11.95 -3.14 2.38
CA VAL A 80 -13.07 -3.29 3.32
C VAL A 80 -14.18 -4.16 2.73
N LEU A 81 -14.58 -3.91 1.48
CA LEU A 81 -15.59 -4.73 0.80
C LEU A 81 -15.15 -6.19 0.67
N ALA A 82 -13.91 -6.42 0.22
CA ALA A 82 -13.36 -7.75 0.03
C ALA A 82 -13.17 -8.50 1.36
N MET A 83 -12.83 -7.79 2.45
CA MET A 83 -12.72 -8.35 3.79
C MET A 83 -14.07 -8.86 4.33
N ASN A 84 -15.16 -8.18 4.01
CA ASN A 84 -16.50 -8.61 4.42
C ASN A 84 -16.96 -9.90 3.70
N GLN A 85 -16.48 -10.13 2.47
CA GLN A 85 -16.86 -11.31 1.69
C GLN A 85 -15.89 -12.49 1.91
N TRP A 86 -14.58 -12.21 1.89
CA TRP A 86 -13.53 -13.24 1.94
C TRP A 86 -12.34 -12.81 2.80
N PRO A 87 -12.45 -12.84 4.14
CA PRO A 87 -11.45 -12.24 5.03
C PRO A 87 -10.05 -12.84 4.90
N ALA A 88 -9.93 -14.17 4.93
CA ALA A 88 -8.64 -14.87 4.89
C ALA A 88 -7.88 -14.73 3.55
N PRO A 89 -8.50 -14.98 2.37
CA PRO A 89 -7.77 -14.83 1.10
C PRO A 89 -7.49 -13.37 0.78
N THR A 90 -8.42 -12.45 1.06
CA THR A 90 -8.22 -11.00 0.86
C THR A 90 -6.99 -10.51 1.60
N ARG A 91 -6.82 -10.93 2.86
CA ARG A 91 -5.62 -10.61 3.65
C ARG A 91 -4.33 -11.05 2.96
N ARG A 92 -4.26 -12.33 2.54
CA ARG A 92 -3.04 -12.88 1.92
C ARG A 92 -2.70 -12.16 0.62
N VAL A 93 -3.71 -11.90 -0.20
CA VAL A 93 -3.54 -11.20 -1.49
C VAL A 93 -3.13 -9.75 -1.26
N ALA A 94 -3.76 -9.03 -0.33
CA ALA A 94 -3.41 -7.65 -0.02
C ALA A 94 -1.96 -7.52 0.48
N LEU A 95 -1.52 -8.42 1.36
CA LEU A 95 -0.12 -8.45 1.82
C LEU A 95 0.86 -8.77 0.70
N ALA A 96 0.56 -9.78 -0.13
CA ALA A 96 1.44 -10.16 -1.25
C ALA A 96 1.58 -9.04 -2.28
N LEU A 97 0.45 -8.42 -2.68
CA LEU A 97 0.44 -7.29 -3.62
C LEU A 97 1.09 -6.05 -3.01
N GLY A 98 0.84 -5.76 -1.73
CA GLY A 98 1.44 -4.64 -1.01
C GLY A 98 2.98 -4.75 -0.92
N LEU A 99 3.49 -5.92 -0.53
CA LEU A 99 4.93 -6.19 -0.51
C LEU A 99 5.54 -6.12 -1.92
N GLY A 100 4.87 -6.70 -2.92
CA GLY A 100 5.30 -6.62 -4.31
C GLY A 100 5.33 -5.18 -4.83
N GLY A 101 4.33 -4.37 -4.47
CA GLY A 101 4.28 -2.94 -4.78
C GLY A 101 5.45 -2.16 -4.18
N LEU A 102 5.76 -2.36 -2.88
CA LEU A 102 6.90 -1.70 -2.24
C LEU A 102 8.23 -2.13 -2.84
N ALA A 103 8.42 -3.42 -3.10
CA ALA A 103 9.61 -3.93 -3.76
C ALA A 103 9.76 -3.30 -5.15
N GLY A 104 8.66 -3.21 -5.92
CA GLY A 104 8.63 -2.54 -7.21
C GLY A 104 8.99 -1.05 -7.12
N CYS A 105 8.48 -0.32 -6.13
CA CYS A 105 8.87 1.07 -5.88
C CYS A 105 10.37 1.20 -5.58
N GLY A 106 10.89 0.37 -4.67
CA GLY A 106 12.31 0.38 -4.29
C GLY A 106 13.23 0.07 -5.47
N LEU A 107 12.94 -0.99 -6.23
CA LEU A 107 13.70 -1.37 -7.43
C LEU A 107 13.60 -0.30 -8.52
N GLY A 108 12.42 0.29 -8.70
CA GLY A 108 12.21 1.36 -9.68
C GLY A 108 13.00 2.61 -9.38
N LEU A 109 13.04 3.02 -8.11
CA LEU A 109 13.83 4.16 -7.65
C LEU A 109 15.33 3.87 -7.70
N ALA A 110 15.77 2.69 -7.26
CA ALA A 110 17.17 2.29 -7.34
C ALA A 110 17.68 2.26 -8.80
N ALA A 111 16.84 1.89 -9.76
CA ALA A 111 17.17 1.92 -11.18
C ALA A 111 17.07 3.33 -11.82
N ALA A 112 16.46 4.30 -11.12
CA ALA A 112 16.31 5.69 -11.59
C ALA A 112 17.35 6.64 -10.97
N LEU A 113 17.96 6.24 -9.85
CA LEU A 113 19.08 6.93 -9.22
C LEU A 113 20.39 6.51 -9.93
N PRO A 114 21.25 7.45 -10.33
CA PRO A 114 22.52 7.18 -11.03
C PRO A 114 23.59 6.53 -10.14
#